data_AF-A0A1V5CYJ1-F1
#
_entry.id   AF-A0A1V5CYJ1-F1
#
_cell.length_a   1.000
_cell.length_b   1.000
_cell.length_c   1.000
_cell.angle_alpha   90.00
_cell.angle_beta   90.00
_cell.angle_gamma   90.00
#
_symmetry.space_group_name_H-M   'P 1'
#
loop_
_entity.id
_entity.type
_entity.pdbx_description
1 polymer ?
#
loop_
_entity_poly.entity_id
_entity_poly.type
_entity_poly.pdbx_seq_one_letter_code
_entity_poly.pdbx_strand_id
1 'polypeptide(L)'
;MSAIVEYITGPDLGRKSADSFFPVLNPRVENRLPEGASFKWLGWDYIKSHDPAELKDYAHTVFLSAWNEVQGGGNHTRGMYE
;
A
#
# COMPACT_ATOMS: atom_id res chain seq x y z
N MET A 1 16.65 6.74 -22.17
CA MET A 1 15.57 6.61 -21.16
C MET A 1 15.60 7.90 -20.32
N SER A 2 14.51 8.29 -19.63
CA SER A 2 14.55 9.48 -18.76
C SER A 2 15.32 9.20 -17.47
N ALA A 3 16.06 10.18 -16.95
CA ALA A 3 16.77 10.09 -15.66
C ALA A 3 15.85 9.67 -14.50
N ILE A 4 14.57 10.07 -14.54
CA ILE A 4 13.56 9.67 -13.55
C ILE A 4 13.29 8.17 -13.63
N VAL A 5 13.16 7.62 -14.84
CA VAL A 5 12.94 6.18 -15.04
C VAL A 5 14.15 5.40 -14.56
N GLU A 6 15.36 5.86 -14.89
CA GLU A 6 16.61 5.22 -14.43
C GLU A 6 16.74 5.21 -12.92
N TYR A 7 16.37 6.31 -12.24
CA TYR A 7 16.39 6.37 -10.79
C TYR A 7 15.32 5.47 -10.15
N ILE A 8 14.07 5.53 -10.63
CA ILE A 8 12.94 4.77 -10.06
C ILE A 8 13.12 3.26 -10.27
N THR A 9 13.64 2.85 -11.42
CA THR A 9 13.90 1.44 -11.73
C THR A 9 15.30 0.99 -11.28
N GLY A 10 16.12 1.91 -10.81
CA GLY A 10 17.51 1.69 -10.42
C GLY A 10 17.67 1.04 -9.05
N PRO A 11 18.88 0.52 -8.77
CA PRO A 11 19.17 -0.16 -7.50
C PRO A 11 19.17 0.78 -6.30
N ASP A 12 19.41 2.08 -6.50
CA ASP A 12 19.53 3.06 -5.42
C ASP A 12 18.21 3.30 -4.70
N LEU A 13 17.13 3.55 -5.44
CA LEU A 13 15.79 3.59 -4.86
C LEU A 13 15.37 2.20 -4.38
N GLY A 14 15.68 1.16 -5.17
CA GLY A 14 15.30 -0.21 -4.85
C GLY A 14 15.82 -0.67 -3.48
N ARG A 15 17.07 -0.35 -3.14
CA ARG A 15 17.67 -0.71 -1.86
C ARG A 15 17.01 0.01 -0.69
N LYS A 16 16.74 1.32 -0.82
CA LYS A 16 16.01 2.10 0.20
C LYS A 16 14.62 1.52 0.46
N SER A 17 13.93 1.08 -0.59
CA SER A 17 12.63 0.41 -0.48
C SER A 17 12.74 -0.93 0.25
N ALA A 18 13.70 -1.78 -0.12
CA ALA A 18 13.93 -3.07 0.54
C ALA A 18 14.32 -2.92 2.02
N ASP A 19 15.15 -1.92 2.36
CA ASP A 19 15.48 -1.55 3.74
C ASP A 19 14.26 -1.09 4.55
N SER A 20 13.23 -0.60 3.86
CA SER A 20 11.97 -0.12 4.44
C SER A 20 10.84 -1.16 4.36
N PHE A 21 11.16 -2.43 4.12
CA PHE A 21 10.19 -3.54 3.99
C PHE A 21 9.20 -3.39 2.82
N PHE A 22 9.60 -2.68 1.76
CA PHE A 22 8.89 -2.66 0.48
C PHE A 22 9.66 -3.50 -0.54
N PRO A 23 9.22 -4.74 -0.83
CA PRO A 23 9.88 -5.61 -1.78
C PRO A 23 9.94 -4.97 -3.17
N VAL A 24 11.09 -5.10 -3.84
CA VAL A 24 11.32 -4.55 -5.18
C VAL A 24 11.61 -5.64 -6.21
N LEU A 25 11.31 -5.34 -7.48
CA LEU A 25 11.52 -6.26 -8.60
C LEU A 25 12.90 -6.12 -9.26
N ASN A 26 13.73 -5.17 -8.82
CA ASN A 26 15.05 -4.99 -9.40
C ASN A 26 15.96 -6.16 -9.01
N PRO A 27 16.53 -6.92 -9.98
CA PRO A 27 17.30 -8.14 -9.70
C PRO A 27 18.65 -7.88 -9.03
N ARG A 28 19.09 -6.62 -8.94
CA ARG A 28 20.33 -6.21 -8.27
C ARG A 28 20.11 -5.84 -6.79
N VAL A 29 18.88 -5.96 -6.29
CA VAL A 29 18.51 -5.64 -4.91
C VAL A 29 17.98 -6.89 -4.24
N GLU A 30 18.59 -7.25 -3.11
CA GLU A 30 18.15 -8.35 -2.26
C GLU A 30 17.08 -7.86 -1.29
N ASN A 31 15.88 -8.47 -1.34
CA ASN A 31 14.76 -8.10 -0.49
C ASN A 31 14.89 -8.68 0.94
N ARG A 32 15.77 -9.67 1.14
CA ARG A 32 15.99 -10.35 2.44
C ARG A 32 14.68 -10.91 3.03
N LEU A 33 13.81 -11.42 2.16
CA LEU A 33 12.55 -12.03 2.59
C LEU A 33 12.85 -13.35 3.33
N PRO A 34 12.25 -13.58 4.51
CA PRO A 34 12.31 -14.88 5.15
C PRO A 34 11.74 -15.99 4.26
N GLU A 35 12.21 -17.22 4.47
CA GLU A 35 11.59 -18.39 3.83
C GLU A 35 10.11 -18.48 4.19
N GLY A 36 9.25 -18.68 3.19
CA GLY A 36 7.80 -18.73 3.38
C GLY A 36 7.12 -17.39 3.65
N ALA A 37 7.81 -16.25 3.46
CA ALA A 37 7.20 -14.93 3.61
C ALA A 37 5.97 -14.77 2.70
N SER A 38 4.87 -14.29 3.28
CA SER A 38 3.65 -13.90 2.55
C SER A 38 3.54 -12.38 2.47
N PHE A 39 2.87 -11.90 1.42
CA PHE A 39 2.65 -10.47 1.23
C PHE A 39 1.25 -10.09 1.69
N LYS A 40 1.10 -8.86 2.20
CA LYS A 40 -0.21 -8.24 2.47
C LYS A 40 -0.91 -7.76 1.19
N TRP A 41 -0.51 -8.27 0.04
CA TRP A 41 -1.05 -7.89 -1.26
C TRP A 41 -2.16 -8.84 -1.64
N LEU A 42 -3.18 -8.31 -2.30
CA LEU A 42 -4.21 -9.14 -2.89
C LEU A 42 -3.59 -10.03 -3.96
N GLY A 43 -3.99 -11.29 -4.00
CA GLY A 43 -3.57 -12.22 -5.04
C GLY A 43 -4.09 -11.78 -6.42
N TRP A 44 -3.38 -12.15 -7.48
CA TRP A 44 -3.76 -11.79 -8.85
C TRP A 44 -5.15 -12.31 -9.23
N ASP A 45 -5.52 -13.50 -8.77
CA ASP A 45 -6.84 -14.08 -9.05
C ASP A 45 -7.95 -13.25 -8.39
N TYR A 46 -7.71 -12.72 -7.19
CA TYR A 46 -8.65 -11.82 -6.52
C TYR A 46 -8.77 -10.49 -7.27
N ILE A 47 -7.64 -9.85 -7.61
CA ILE A 47 -7.63 -8.58 -8.35
C ILE A 47 -8.34 -8.70 -9.70
N LYS A 48 -8.14 -9.81 -10.43
CA LYS A 48 -8.75 -10.02 -11.76
C LYS A 48 -10.23 -10.38 -11.71
N SER A 49 -10.72 -10.89 -10.58
CA SER A 49 -12.13 -11.30 -10.41
C SER A 49 -13.02 -10.21 -9.84
N HIS A 50 -12.47 -9.05 -9.45
CA HIS A 50 -13.22 -7.96 -8.82
C HIS A 50 -12.94 -6.63 -9.53
N ASP A 51 -13.91 -5.72 -9.50
CA ASP A 51 -13.70 -4.33 -9.93
C ASP A 51 -12.93 -3.57 -8.82
N PRO A 52 -11.71 -3.06 -9.09
CA PRO A 52 -10.95 -2.28 -8.11
C PRO A 52 -11.66 -1.00 -7.66
N ALA A 53 -12.48 -0.38 -8.51
CA ALA A 53 -13.21 0.84 -8.16
C ALA A 53 -14.29 0.54 -7.11
N GLU A 54 -15.06 -0.53 -7.33
CA GLU A 54 -16.09 -1.01 -6.41
C GLU A 54 -15.48 -1.41 -5.06
N LEU A 55 -14.39 -2.17 -5.07
CA LEU A 55 -13.69 -2.57 -3.85
C LEU A 55 -13.18 -1.38 -3.04
N LYS A 56 -12.66 -0.35 -3.72
CA LYS A 56 -12.20 0.89 -3.09
C LYS A 56 -13.36 1.63 -2.43
N ASP A 57 -14.50 1.77 -3.10
CA ASP A 57 -15.68 2.44 -2.55
C ASP A 57 -16.27 1.66 -1.36
N TYR A 58 -16.30 0.33 -1.45
CA TYR A 58 -16.70 -0.55 -0.35
C TYR A 58 -15.77 -0.40 0.86
N ALA A 59 -14.46 -0.52 0.67
CA ALA A 59 -13.48 -0.41 1.76
C ALA A 59 -13.55 0.95 2.46
N HIS A 60 -13.71 2.02 1.68
CA HIS A 60 -13.88 3.38 2.19
C HIS A 60 -15.15 3.50 3.05
N THR A 61 -16.27 2.95 2.58
CA THR A 61 -17.54 2.95 3.31
C THR A 61 -17.42 2.21 4.64
N VAL A 62 -16.84 0.99 4.64
CA VAL A 62 -16.62 0.20 5.85
C VAL A 62 -15.75 0.96 6.85
N PHE A 63 -14.61 1.49 6.41
CA PHE A 63 -13.70 2.23 7.28
C PHE A 63 -14.36 3.46 7.90
N LEU A 64 -14.99 4.31 7.10
CA LEU A 64 -15.61 5.55 7.59
C LEU A 64 -16.81 5.28 8.50
N SER A 65 -17.59 4.23 8.22
CA SER A 65 -18.72 3.86 9.09
C SER A 65 -18.21 3.49 10.49
N ALA A 66 -17.24 2.57 10.56
CA ALA A 66 -16.63 2.16 11.83
C ALA A 66 -15.93 3.34 12.53
N TRP A 67 -15.21 4.18 11.77
CA TRP A 67 -14.55 5.36 12.31
C TRP A 67 -15.57 6.34 12.93
N ASN A 68 -16.67 6.63 12.23
CA ASN A 68 -17.70 7.54 12.72
C ASN A 68 -18.46 6.99 13.92
N GLU A 69 -18.66 5.68 14.02
CA GLU A 69 -19.23 5.05 15.21
C GLU A 69 -18.33 5.25 16.45
N VAL A 70 -17.01 5.07 16.28
CA VAL A 70 -16.02 5.27 17.35
C VAL A 70 -15.91 6.76 17.74
N GLN A 71 -15.89 7.66 16.76
CA GLN A 71 -15.82 9.11 17.00
C GLN A 71 -17.16 9.69 17.52
N GLY A 72 -18.29 9.07 17.19
CA GLY A 72 -19.60 9.41 17.74
C GLY A 72 -19.74 9.16 19.24
N GLY A 73 -18.81 8.40 19.85
CA GLY A 73 -18.66 8.23 21.30
C GLY A 73 -17.67 9.20 21.95
N GLY A 74 -16.90 9.97 21.16
CA GLY A 74 -15.83 10.84 21.62
C GLY A 74 -15.85 12.20 20.92
N ASN A 75 -16.47 13.17 21.56
CA ASN A 75 -16.54 14.56 21.11
C ASN A 75 -15.14 15.23 21.08
N HIS A 76 -14.31 15.00 20.06
CA HIS A 76 -13.09 15.75 19.67
C HIS A 76 -12.55 15.12 18.38
N THR A 77 -12.54 15.73 17.20
CA THR A 77 -11.97 17.04 16.85
C THR A 77 -12.56 17.51 15.52
N ARG A 78 -13.24 18.65 15.54
CA ARG A 78 -13.52 19.45 14.34
C ARG A 78 -12.27 20.25 14.00
N GLY A 79 -11.75 20.08 12.79
CA GLY A 79 -10.74 20.95 12.19
C GLY A 79 -9.39 20.27 11.96
N MET A 80 -9.22 19.62 10.80
CA MET A 80 -7.90 19.36 10.23
C MET A 80 -7.86 19.43 8.70
N TYR A 81 -8.81 20.15 8.07
CA TYR A 81 -8.79 20.42 6.62
C TYR A 81 -9.42 21.78 6.24
N GLU A 82 -9.30 22.80 7.10
CA GLU A 82 -9.48 24.21 6.70
C GLU A 82 -8.11 24.89 6.69
#